data_AF-G6C1D1-F1
#
_entry.id   AF-G6C1D1-F1
#
_cell.length_a   1.000
_cell.length_b   1.000
_cell.length_c   1.000
_cell.angle_alpha   90.00
_cell.angle_beta   90.00
_cell.angle_gamma   90.00
#
_symmetry.space_group_name_H-M   'P 1'
#
loop_
_entity.id
_entity.type
_entity.pdbx_description
1 polymer ?
#
loop_
_entity_poly.entity_id
_entity_poly.type
_entity_poly.pdbx_seq_one_letter_code
_entity_poly.pdbx_strand_id
1 'polypeptide(L)'
;MKLNHSTEIFEEITNDLSEKEKVILFVYLQNYLFNDFEKIINIDLTFVIENFNKQNITQQTINKYTQELEKKGYLVKVNQRPLTYTLAEKITDKL
;
A
#
# COMPACT_ATOMS: atom_id res chain seq x y z
N MET A 1 -1.89 21.04 5.65
CA MET A 1 -0.73 20.18 5.35
C MET A 1 -1.26 18.97 4.60
N LYS A 2 -0.82 18.70 3.35
CA LYS A 2 -1.43 17.71 2.44
C LYS A 2 -1.66 16.33 3.10
N LEU A 3 -0.72 15.90 3.95
CA LEU A 3 -0.81 14.65 4.70
C LEU A 3 -2.04 14.51 5.61
N ASN A 4 -2.43 15.54 6.37
CA ASN A 4 -3.53 15.40 7.34
C ASN A 4 -4.86 15.12 6.62
N HIS A 5 -5.08 15.83 5.50
CA HIS A 5 -6.28 15.64 4.68
C HIS A 5 -6.28 14.26 4.01
N SER A 6 -5.15 13.84 3.42
CA SER A 6 -5.00 12.51 2.83
C SER A 6 -5.18 11.38 3.85
N THR A 7 -4.76 11.56 5.10
CA THR A 7 -4.93 10.57 6.17
C THR A 7 -6.40 10.43 6.59
N GLU A 8 -7.14 11.54 6.71
CA GLU A 8 -8.58 11.49 7.01
C GLU A 8 -9.36 10.74 5.92
N ILE A 9 -9.09 11.06 4.65
CA ILE A 9 -9.68 10.36 3.51
C ILE A 9 -9.27 8.88 3.51
N PHE A 10 -8.00 8.58 3.81
CA PHE A 10 -7.50 7.22 3.91
C PHE A 10 -8.24 6.40 4.98
N GLU A 11 -8.45 6.94 6.17
CA GLU A 11 -9.18 6.24 7.24
C GLU A 11 -10.65 5.99 6.85
N GLU A 12 -11.28 6.92 6.14
CA GLU A 12 -12.65 6.75 5.64
C GLU A 12 -12.74 5.61 4.62
N ILE A 13 -11.85 5.60 3.61
CA ILE A 13 -11.89 4.61 2.53
C ILE A 13 -11.36 3.23 2.93
N THR A 14 -10.64 3.13 4.05
CA THR A 14 -10.05 1.88 4.55
C THR A 14 -10.74 1.35 5.80
N ASN A 15 -11.93 1.84 6.12
CA ASN A 15 -12.67 1.44 7.33
C ASN A 15 -13.00 -0.07 7.40
N ASP A 16 -13.01 -0.77 6.27
CA ASP A 16 -13.25 -2.21 6.13
C ASP A 16 -11.96 -3.05 6.15
N LEU A 17 -10.79 -2.40 6.16
CA LEU A 17 -9.49 -3.06 6.11
C LEU A 17 -8.98 -3.43 7.50
N SER A 18 -8.32 -4.59 7.56
CA SER A 18 -7.56 -4.99 8.74
C SER A 18 -6.35 -4.08 8.96
N GLU A 19 -5.85 -4.02 10.20
CA GLU A 19 -4.64 -3.26 10.55
C GLU A 19 -3.44 -3.57 9.64
N LYS A 20 -3.25 -4.85 9.27
CA LYS A 20 -2.15 -5.25 8.38
C LYS A 20 -2.33 -4.72 6.96
N GLU A 21 -3.56 -4.72 6.46
CA GLU A 21 -3.88 -4.16 5.15
C GLU A 21 -3.68 -2.64 5.15
N LYS A 22 -4.11 -1.95 6.22
CA LYS A 22 -3.90 -0.52 6.39
C LYS A 22 -2.42 -0.15 6.41
N VAL A 23 -1.60 -0.84 7.21
CA VAL A 23 -0.15 -0.61 7.27
C VAL A 23 0.50 -0.74 5.89
N ILE A 24 0.15 -1.80 5.15
CA ILE A 24 0.69 -2.03 3.82
C ILE A 24 0.24 -0.93 2.86
N LEU A 25 -1.05 -0.63 2.82
CA LEU A 25 -1.62 0.36 1.90
C LEU A 25 -1.15 1.77 2.22
N PHE A 26 -0.86 2.08 3.48
CA PHE A 26 -0.30 3.36 3.89
C PHE A 26 1.10 3.60 3.32
N VAL A 27 1.93 2.56 3.17
CA VAL A 27 3.23 2.69 2.48
C VAL A 27 3.04 3.07 1.02
N TYR A 28 2.03 2.52 0.35
CA TYR A 28 1.69 2.93 -1.03
C TYR A 28 1.19 4.38 -1.08
N LEU A 29 0.37 4.82 -0.11
CA LEU A 29 -0.05 6.22 0.02
C LEU A 29 1.14 7.16 0.19
N GLN A 30 2.09 6.82 1.06
CA GLN A 30 3.30 7.61 1.26
C GLN A 30 4.13 7.67 -0.02
N ASN A 31 4.34 6.53 -0.69
CA ASN A 31 5.07 6.51 -1.95
C ASN A 31 4.40 7.38 -3.02
N TYR A 32 3.07 7.30 -3.14
CA TYR A 32 2.28 8.13 -4.04
C TYR A 32 2.46 9.63 -3.77
N LEU A 33 2.39 10.04 -2.50
CA LEU A 33 2.45 11.45 -2.11
C LEU A 33 3.85 12.07 -2.23
N PHE A 34 4.92 11.25 -2.17
CA PHE A 34 6.30 11.75 -2.04
C PHE A 34 7.29 11.29 -3.12
N ASN A 35 6.97 10.24 -3.88
CA ASN A 35 7.89 9.62 -4.85
C ASN A 35 7.26 9.50 -6.25
N ASP A 36 6.43 10.46 -6.67
CA ASP A 36 5.86 10.52 -8.02
C ASP A 36 5.21 9.21 -8.51
N PHE A 37 4.49 8.52 -7.61
CA PHE A 37 3.67 7.35 -7.92
C PHE A 37 4.49 6.14 -8.38
N GLU A 38 5.69 5.99 -7.84
CA GLU A 38 6.56 4.88 -8.17
C GLU A 38 5.91 3.52 -7.86
N LYS A 39 6.17 2.55 -8.73
CA LYS A 39 5.66 1.18 -8.59
C LYS A 39 6.45 0.48 -7.50
N ILE A 40 5.79 -0.18 -6.56
CA ILE A 40 6.46 -0.85 -5.45
C ILE A 40 6.56 -2.34 -5.73
N ILE A 41 7.78 -2.88 -5.68
CA ILE A 41 8.04 -4.31 -5.73
C ILE A 41 7.85 -4.90 -4.33
N ASN A 42 7.15 -6.03 -4.21
CA ASN A 42 6.85 -6.61 -2.89
C ASN A 42 8.08 -6.99 -2.06
N ILE A 43 9.22 -7.31 -2.69
CA ILE A 43 10.48 -7.56 -1.98
C ILE A 43 10.96 -6.29 -1.27
N ASP A 44 10.90 -5.14 -1.95
CA ASP A 44 11.29 -3.84 -1.39
C ASP A 44 10.29 -3.37 -0.34
N LEU A 45 8.99 -3.61 -0.57
CA LEU A 45 7.95 -3.36 0.43
C LEU A 45 8.19 -4.13 1.73
N THR A 46 8.65 -5.37 1.63
CA THR A 46 9.00 -6.19 2.81
C THR A 46 10.13 -5.51 3.58
N PHE A 47 11.19 -5.09 2.88
CA PHE A 47 12.31 -4.37 3.48
C PHE A 47 11.86 -3.06 4.14
N VAL A 48 10.97 -2.30 3.49
CA VAL A 48 10.45 -1.03 4.04
C VAL A 48 9.69 -1.27 5.35
N ILE A 49 8.77 -2.23 5.37
CA ILE A 49 7.94 -2.47 6.55
C ILE A 49 8.75 -3.07 7.71
N GLU A 50 9.69 -3.97 7.41
CA GLU A 50 10.55 -4.56 8.44
C GLU A 50 11.47 -3.52 9.08
N ASN A 51 12.15 -2.70 8.28
CA ASN A 51 13.18 -1.79 8.77
C ASN A 51 12.63 -0.45 9.30
N PHE A 52 11.59 0.10 8.67
CA PHE A 52 11.09 1.43 9.02
C PHE A 52 9.86 1.37 9.91
N ASN A 53 8.92 0.46 9.63
CA ASN A 53 7.74 0.28 10.49
C ASN A 53 8.02 -0.62 11.70
N LYS A 54 9.22 -1.23 11.77
CA LYS A 54 9.67 -2.14 12.85
C LYS A 54 8.67 -3.28 13.11
N GLN A 55 8.02 -3.75 12.05
CA GLN A 55 7.08 -4.86 12.12
C GLN A 55 7.72 -6.10 11.52
N ASN A 56 7.75 -7.20 12.29
CA ASN A 56 8.20 -8.47 11.77
C ASN A 56 7.17 -8.99 10.75
N ILE A 57 7.50 -8.90 9.46
CA ILE A 57 6.64 -9.30 8.37
C ILE A 57 7.44 -10.12 7.35
N THR A 58 6.87 -11.24 6.91
CA THR A 58 7.51 -12.06 5.89
C THR A 58 7.08 -11.63 4.51
N GLN A 59 7.92 -11.88 3.49
CA GLN A 59 7.54 -11.67 2.10
C GLN A 59 6.26 -12.43 1.71
N GLN A 60 6.05 -13.63 2.26
CA GLN A 60 4.82 -14.41 2.06
C GLN A 60 3.58 -13.65 2.59
N THR A 61 3.72 -12.99 3.73
CA THR A 61 2.66 -12.17 4.33
C THR A 61 2.37 -10.95 3.46
N ILE A 62 3.40 -10.25 2.99
CA ILE A 62 3.25 -9.13 2.04
C ILE A 62 2.53 -9.58 0.76
N ASN A 63 2.96 -10.70 0.18
CA ASN A 63 2.34 -11.24 -1.02
C ASN A 63 0.85 -11.56 -0.81
N LYS A 64 0.50 -12.18 0.32
CA LYS A 64 -0.90 -12.45 0.67
C LYS A 64 -1.70 -11.16 0.74
N TYR A 65 -1.26 -10.17 1.52
CA TYR A 65 -2.05 -8.96 1.75
C TYR A 65 -2.12 -8.03 0.54
N THR A 66 -1.06 -7.96 -0.28
CA THR A 66 -1.11 -7.20 -1.55
C THR A 66 -2.09 -7.84 -2.55
N GLN A 67 -2.19 -9.17 -2.59
CA GLN A 67 -3.22 -9.87 -3.39
C GLN A 67 -4.64 -9.63 -2.86
N GLU A 68 -4.83 -9.59 -1.54
CA GLU A 68 -6.15 -9.26 -0.96
C GLU A 68 -6.54 -7.79 -1.26
N LEU A 69 -5.60 -6.86 -1.14
CA LEU A 69 -5.80 -5.45 -1.50
C LEU A 69 -6.08 -5.26 -2.99
N GLU A 70 -5.45 -6.06 -3.86
CA GLU A 70 -5.79 -6.11 -5.30
C GLU A 70 -7.24 -6.57 -5.52
N LYS A 71 -7.66 -7.68 -4.89
CA LYS A 71 -9.04 -8.19 -5.00
C LYS A 71 -10.07 -7.18 -4.51
N LYS A 72 -9.73 -6.39 -3.48
CA LYS A 72 -10.58 -5.32 -2.93
C LYS A 72 -10.52 -4.01 -3.73
N GLY A 73 -9.71 -3.95 -4.79
CA GLY A 73 -9.58 -2.80 -5.69
C GLY A 73 -8.78 -1.63 -5.13
N TYR A 74 -7.92 -1.87 -4.13
CA TYR A 74 -7.03 -0.84 -3.55
C TYR A 74 -5.67 -0.78 -4.25
N LEU A 75 -5.22 -1.91 -4.82
CA LEU A 75 -3.97 -2.00 -5.58
C LEU A 75 -4.22 -2.53 -6.99
N VAL A 76 -3.37 -2.12 -7.93
CA VAL A 76 -3.35 -2.64 -9.29
C VAL A 76 -2.03 -3.38 -9.51
N LYS A 77 -2.10 -4.64 -9.93
CA LYS A 77 -0.90 -5.41 -10.29
C LYS A 77 -0.31 -4.85 -11.58
N VAL A 78 0.96 -4.50 -11.54
CA VAL A 78 1.71 -3.97 -12.68
C VAL A 78 2.60 -5.03 -13.31
N ASN A 79 3.19 -5.90 -12.49
CA ASN A 79 4.04 -6.98 -12.97
C ASN A 79 3.94 -8.21 -12.05
N GLN A 80 4.03 -9.40 -12.63
CA GLN A 80 4.02 -10.66 -11.90
C GLN A 80 5.42 -11.09 -11.43
N ARG A 81 6.48 -10.68 -12.14
CA ARG A 81 7.88 -11.07 -11.84
C ARG A 81 8.87 -9.91 -12.12
N PRO A 82 9.44 -9.26 -11.08
CA PRO A 82 9.08 -9.44 -9.68
C PRO A 82 7.65 -8.92 -9.40
N LEU A 83 6.99 -9.43 -8.36
CA LEU A 83 5.61 -9.07 -8.05
C LEU A 83 5.54 -7.59 -7.63
N THR A 84 4.83 -6.79 -8.42
CA THR A 84 4.86 -5.32 -8.36
C THR A 84 3.46 -4.75 -8.46
N TYR A 85 3.16 -3.76 -7.62
CA TYR A 85 1.85 -3.09 -7.57
C TYR A 85 1.99 -1.57 -7.57
N THR A 86 0.86 -0.89 -7.82
CA THR A 86 0.67 0.53 -7.58
C THR A 86 -0.71 0.79 -6.97
N LEU A 87 -0.99 2.01 -6.50
CA LEU A 87 -2.30 2.41 -6.01
C LEU A 87 -3.35 2.35 -7.13
N ALA A 88 -4.56 1.95 -6.77
CA ALA A 88 -5.71 2.01 -7.67
C ALA A 88 -6.35 3.40 -7.69
N GLU A 89 -6.98 3.73 -8.83
CA GLU A 89 -7.72 4.98 -9.05
C GLU A 89 -8.79 5.25 -7.97
N LYS A 90 -9.40 4.19 -7.44
CA LYS A 90 -10.33 4.21 -6.30
C LYS A 90 -9.83 5.05 -5.12
N ILE A 91 -8.52 5.08 -4.89
CA ILE A 91 -7.87 5.86 -3.85
C ILE A 91 -7.41 7.20 -4.41
N THR A 92 -6.69 7.18 -5.53
CA THR A 92 -5.99 8.37 -6.04
C THR A 92 -6.94 9.48 -6.47
N ASP A 93 -8.15 9.15 -6.94
CA ASP A 93 -9.19 10.12 -7.31
C ASP A 93 -9.78 10.85 -6.11
N LYS A 94 -9.63 10.30 -4.90
CA LYS A 94 -10.17 10.87 -3.66
C LYS A 94 -9.14 11.69 -2.90
N LEU A 95 -7.85 11.60 -3.26
CA LEU A 95 -6.71 12.26 -2.59
C LEU A 95 -6.37 13.61 -3.20
#